data_AF-A0A2D0L1A8-F1
#
_entry.id   AF-A0A2D0L1A8-F1
#
_cell.length_a   1.000
_cell.length_b   1.000
_cell.length_c   1.000
_cell.angle_alpha   90.00
_cell.angle_beta   90.00
_cell.angle_gamma   90.00
#
_symmetry.space_group_name_H-M   'P 1'
#
loop_
_entity.id
_entity.type
_entity.pdbx_description
1 polymer ?
#
loop_
_entity_poly.entity_id
_entity_poly.type
_entity_poly.pdbx_seq_one_letter_code
_entity_poly.pdbx_strand_id
1 'polypeptide(L)'
;MTEKKVKLTESSMRGYSGHLFMTEFENGETVTPVSQRKQNRILATVRSELVDKPAPKAKEPEKKPLAKEPEVPKDDVGVDEAD
;
A
#
# COMPACT_ATOMS: atom_id res chain seq x y z
N MET A 1 -3.96 18.39 -19.32
CA MET A 1 -2.76 17.54 -19.19
C MET A 1 -3.14 16.41 -18.24
N THR A 2 -3.10 15.15 -18.69
CA THR A 2 -3.67 14.01 -17.97
C THR A 2 -2.57 13.31 -17.17
N GLU A 3 -2.66 13.35 -15.84
CA GLU A 3 -1.77 12.57 -14.98
C GLU A 3 -2.15 11.09 -15.11
N LYS A 4 -1.16 10.26 -15.43
CA LYS A 4 -1.31 8.81 -15.60
C LYS A 4 -0.31 8.08 -14.74
N LYS A 5 -0.58 6.81 -14.50
CA LYS A 5 0.36 5.93 -13.84
C LYS A 5 1.27 5.25 -14.83
N VAL A 6 2.42 4.82 -14.32
CA VAL A 6 3.40 4.08 -15.09
C VAL A 6 3.55 2.69 -14.47
N LYS A 7 3.54 1.66 -15.32
CA LYS A 7 3.84 0.29 -14.93
C LYS A 7 5.10 -0.18 -15.63
N LEU A 8 6.05 -0.68 -14.85
CA LEU A 8 7.29 -1.28 -15.33
C LEU A 8 6.97 -2.64 -15.94
N THR A 9 7.45 -2.85 -17.17
CA THR A 9 7.26 -4.11 -17.92
C THR A 9 8.56 -4.91 -18.02
N GLU A 10 9.66 -4.32 -17.58
CA GLU A 10 10.97 -4.97 -17.61
C GLU A 10 11.06 -6.14 -16.64
N SER A 11 11.56 -7.29 -17.12
CA SER A 11 11.62 -8.54 -16.36
C SER A 11 12.50 -8.44 -15.11
N SER A 12 13.58 -7.67 -15.18
CA SER A 12 14.51 -7.36 -14.08
C SER A 12 13.87 -6.57 -12.95
N MET A 13 12.78 -5.87 -13.25
CA MET A 13 12.05 -4.98 -12.32
C MET A 13 10.67 -5.53 -11.97
N ARG A 14 10.41 -6.79 -12.29
CA ARG A 14 9.15 -7.45 -11.97
C ARG A 14 8.98 -7.53 -10.45
N GLY A 15 7.88 -6.97 -9.94
CA GLY A 15 7.63 -6.91 -8.50
C GLY A 15 8.48 -5.86 -7.77
N TYR A 16 9.08 -4.90 -8.50
CA TYR A 16 9.84 -3.83 -7.88
C TYR A 16 8.96 -2.98 -6.96
N SER A 17 9.36 -2.91 -5.69
CA SER A 17 8.74 -2.04 -4.68
C SER A 17 9.83 -1.14 -4.11
N GLY A 18 9.67 0.17 -4.24
CA GLY A 18 10.70 1.13 -3.89
C GLY A 18 10.51 2.47 -4.57
N HIS A 19 11.56 3.30 -4.57
CA HIS A 19 11.51 4.64 -5.13
C HIS A 19 12.37 4.73 -6.39
N LEU A 20 11.80 5.23 -7.49
CA LEU A 20 12.51 5.53 -8.72
C LEU A 20 12.10 6.90 -9.23
N PHE A 21 13.07 7.74 -9.62
CA PHE A 21 12.82 9.14 -10.02
C PHE A 21 11.99 9.93 -9.00
N MET A 22 12.25 9.72 -7.71
CA MET A 22 11.47 10.31 -6.61
C MET A 22 9.97 9.99 -6.68
N THR A 23 9.64 8.82 -7.21
CA THR A 23 8.27 8.29 -7.32
C THR A 23 8.24 6.92 -6.70
N GLU A 24 7.26 6.68 -5.85
CA GLU A 24 7.05 5.39 -5.22
C GLU A 24 6.40 4.43 -6.21
N PHE A 25 6.96 3.21 -6.28
CA PHE A 25 6.44 2.09 -7.02
C PHE A 25 6.11 0.96 -6.05
N GLU A 26 4.99 0.30 -6.30
CA GLU A 26 4.56 -0.91 -5.61
C GLU A 26 4.29 -1.98 -6.66
N ASN A 27 4.98 -3.12 -6.57
CA ASN A 27 4.88 -4.22 -7.55
C ASN A 27 5.11 -3.78 -9.02
N GLY A 28 5.97 -2.79 -9.23
CA GLY A 28 6.27 -2.22 -10.54
C GLY A 28 5.25 -1.19 -11.05
N GLU A 29 4.22 -0.82 -10.29
CA GLU A 29 3.27 0.25 -10.65
C GLU A 29 3.47 1.48 -9.76
N THR A 30 3.43 2.68 -10.33
CA THR A 30 3.47 3.92 -9.53
C THR A 30 2.31 4.01 -8.54
N VAL A 31 2.57 4.32 -7.27
CA VAL A 31 1.54 4.44 -6.22
C VAL A 31 0.63 5.64 -6.42
N THR A 32 1.14 6.73 -7.01
CA THR A 32 0.39 7.94 -7.37
C THR A 32 0.48 8.23 -8.88
N PRO A 33 -0.52 8.89 -9.49
CA PRO A 33 -0.39 9.40 -10.86
C PRO A 33 0.79 10.38 -10.94
N VAL A 34 1.49 10.40 -12.07
CA VAL A 34 2.64 11.29 -12.29
C VAL A 34 2.39 12.21 -13.48
N SER A 35 3.04 13.37 -13.48
CA SER A 35 2.95 14.34 -14.56
C SER A 35 3.59 13.84 -15.85
N GLN A 36 3.19 14.40 -17.00
CA GLN A 36 3.72 14.06 -18.33
C GLN A 36 5.26 14.07 -18.38
N ARG A 37 5.89 15.05 -17.72
CA ARG A 37 7.35 15.19 -17.68
C ARG A 37 8.01 14.01 -16.96
N LYS A 38 7.43 13.55 -15.83
CA LYS A 38 7.92 12.39 -15.10
C LYS A 38 7.66 11.09 -15.87
N GLN A 39 6.47 10.94 -16.46
CA GLN A 39 6.15 9.80 -17.33
C GLN A 39 7.21 9.63 -18.42
N ASN A 40 7.52 10.69 -19.18
CA ASN A 40 8.51 10.65 -20.24
C ASN A 40 9.90 10.26 -19.73
N ARG A 41 10.29 10.72 -18.54
CA ARG A 41 11.58 10.37 -17.95
C ARG A 41 11.65 8.90 -17.55
N ILE A 42 10.57 8.36 -16.97
CA ILE A 42 10.47 6.94 -16.59
C ILE A 42 10.49 6.07 -17.86
N LEU A 43 9.63 6.37 -18.83
CA LEU A 43 9.53 5.66 -20.11
C LEU A 43 10.84 5.66 -20.90
N ALA A 44 11.62 6.76 -20.82
CA ALA A 44 12.91 6.86 -21.49
C ALA A 44 14.04 6.10 -20.79
N THR A 45 13.90 5.76 -19.50
CA THR A 45 14.97 5.14 -18.72
C THR A 45 14.74 3.64 -18.49
N VAL A 46 13.48 3.22 -18.37
CA VAL A 46 13.10 1.82 -18.09
C VAL A 46 11.95 1.39 -19.00
N ARG A 47 11.94 0.12 -19.42
CA ARG A 47 10.84 -0.43 -20.22
C ARG A 47 9.55 -0.42 -19.39
N SER A 48 8.62 0.44 -19.79
CA SER A 48 7.41 0.70 -19.04
C SER A 48 6.27 1.16 -19.97
N GLU A 49 5.05 1.06 -19.47
CA GLU A 49 3.82 1.42 -20.18
C GLU A 49 2.94 2.32 -19.30
N LEU A 50 2.12 3.15 -19.95
CA LEU A 50 1.15 3.98 -19.25
C LEU A 50 -0.09 3.16 -18.93
N VAL A 51 -0.54 3.25 -17.69
CA VAL A 51 -1.79 2.64 -17.23
C VAL A 51 -2.76 3.75 -16.88
N ASP A 52 -3.94 3.71 -17.50
CA ASP A 52 -5.06 4.55 -17.12
C ASP A 52 -5.66 4.02 -15.82
N LYS A 53 -5.41 4.70 -14.70
CA LYS A 53 -6.03 4.30 -13.44
C LYS A 53 -7.36 5.03 -13.22
N PRO A 54 -8.42 4.32 -12.79
CA PRO A 54 -9.58 4.97 -12.23
C PRO A 54 -9.18 5.81 -11.01
N ALA A 55 -9.83 6.96 -10.84
CA ALA A 55 -9.59 7.89 -9.74
C ALA A 55 -9.57 7.16 -8.38
N PRO A 56 -8.65 7.51 -7.46
CA PRO A 56 -8.68 6.94 -6.13
C PRO A 56 -9.99 7.35 -5.47
N LYS A 57 -10.83 6.37 -5.10
CA LYS A 57 -11.89 6.63 -4.11
C LYS A 57 -11.18 7.11 -2.85
N ALA A 58 -11.50 8.32 -2.43
CA ALA A 58 -11.01 8.90 -1.19
C ALA A 58 -11.18 7.85 -0.07
N LYS A 59 -10.10 7.56 0.66
CA LYS A 59 -10.23 6.89 1.94
C LYS A 59 -10.97 7.87 2.85
N GLU A 60 -12.27 7.66 3.06
CA GLU A 60 -12.93 8.21 4.24
C GLU A 60 -12.12 7.75 5.47
N PRO A 61 -11.79 8.64 6.41
CA PRO A 61 -11.17 8.22 7.65
C PRO A 61 -12.16 7.30 8.37
N GLU A 62 -11.79 6.03 8.50
CA GLU A 62 -12.52 5.05 9.30
C GLU A 62 -12.73 5.64 10.71
N LYS A 63 -14.00 5.92 11.03
CA LYS A 63 -14.45 6.23 12.37
C LYS A 63 -14.01 5.09 13.27
N LYS A 64 -13.14 5.38 14.25
CA LYS A 64 -12.92 4.48 15.40
C LYS A 64 -14.30 4.08 15.97
N PRO A 65 -14.65 2.80 16.09
CA PRO A 65 -15.78 2.42 16.90
C PRO A 65 -15.37 2.47 18.37
N LEU A 66 -16.10 3.29 19.12
CA LEU A 66 -16.12 3.36 20.57
C LEU A 66 -16.70 2.06 21.17
N ALA A 67 -15.98 1.51 22.15
CA ALA A 67 -16.41 0.67 23.28
C ALA A 67 -17.18 -0.65 23.04
N LYS A 68 -16.62 -1.73 23.61
CA LYS A 68 -17.34 -2.74 24.42
C LYS A 68 -16.36 -3.42 25.39
N GLU A 69 -16.40 -3.02 26.66
CA GLU A 69 -16.43 -4.00 27.77
C GLU A 69 -17.73 -4.83 27.65
N PRO A 70 -17.97 -5.97 28.33
CA PRO A 70 -17.20 -6.64 29.41
C PRO A 70 -17.04 -8.18 29.20
N GLU A 71 -16.24 -8.86 30.02
CA GLU A 71 -16.60 -10.12 30.72
C GLU A 71 -15.45 -10.59 31.63
N VAL A 72 -15.68 -10.54 32.93
CA VAL A 72 -15.02 -11.38 33.95
C VAL A 72 -15.47 -12.83 33.69
N PRO A 73 -14.68 -13.90 33.95
CA PRO A 73 -14.64 -14.51 35.30
C PRO A 73 -13.31 -15.35 35.53
N LYS A 74 -12.92 -15.97 36.64
CA LYS A 74 -13.50 -16.42 37.92
C LYS A 74 -12.36 -16.44 38.96
N ASP A 75 -12.68 -16.10 40.20
CA ASP A 75 -12.04 -16.71 41.36
C ASP A 75 -12.22 -18.24 41.28
N ASP A 76 -11.16 -19.02 41.43
CA ASP A 76 -11.33 -20.32 42.07
C ASP A 76 -10.09 -20.69 42.88
N VAL A 77 -10.40 -21.14 44.08
CA VAL A 77 -9.54 -21.36 45.23
C VAL A 77 -8.99 -22.79 45.17
N GLY A 78 -7.70 -22.93 45.46
CA GLY A 78 -7.13 -24.07 46.20
C GLY A 78 -7.01 -25.42 45.50
N VAL A 79 -5.77 -25.90 45.35
CA VAL A 79 -5.45 -27.31 45.65
C VAL A 79 -4.11 -27.38 46.39
N ASP A 80 -4.19 -28.14 47.48
CA ASP A 80 -3.23 -28.60 48.46
C ASP A 80 -2.34 -29.73 47.89
N GLU A 81 -1.04 -29.78 48.20
CA GLU A 81 -0.15 -30.98 48.33
C GLU A 81 1.30 -30.47 48.44
N ALA A 82 1.95 -30.49 49.60
CA ALA A 82 2.59 -31.64 50.26
C ALA A 82 3.84 -32.16 49.51
N ASP A 83 5.03 -31.74 49.98
CA ASP A 83 6.20 -32.60 50.21
C ASP A 83 7.17 -31.89 51.19
#